data_AF-A0A0G4J1A8-F1
#
_entry.id   AF-A0A0G4J1A8-F1
#
_cell.length_a   1.000
_cell.length_b   1.000
_cell.length_c   1.000
_cell.angle_alpha   90.00
_cell.angle_beta   90.00
_cell.angle_gamma   90.00
#
_symmetry.space_group_name_H-M   'P 1'
#
loop_
_entity.id
_entity.type
_entity.pdbx_description
1 polymer ?
#
loop_
_entity_poly.entity_id
_entity_poly.type
_entity_poly.pdbx_seq_one_letter_code
_entity_poly.pdbx_strand_id
1 'polypeptide(L)'
;MRIKVKLLNEFKAFLQRGGAVEMAIGVVMGAGFNSIVTSMTSDLFLPLVSIIFPYKLEENFLIIKCSDAQGRMGWGLRSYCHWRYGNSMPTLEQAAKDGTVTWNYGRFLQQLLNFFILSIMLFFVMKTYLKAFHIKKRTCRYCCEDIKLEATKCPKCCSTLSKETDEHEAAERFEKDTGNEANV
;
A
#
# COMPACT_ATOMS: atom_id res chain seq x y z
N MET A 1 -44.46 9.68 -12.71
CA MET A 1 -43.02 9.75 -13.06
C MET A 1 -42.41 11.13 -12.68
N ARG A 2 -42.43 11.53 -11.41
CA ARG A 2 -41.92 12.87 -10.96
C ARG A 2 -40.88 12.81 -9.82
N ILE A 3 -40.56 11.61 -9.33
CA ILE A 3 -39.74 11.39 -8.13
C ILE A 3 -38.23 11.41 -8.44
N LYS A 4 -37.81 11.05 -9.68
CA LYS A 4 -36.37 10.93 -10.04
C LYS A 4 -35.59 12.25 -9.96
N VAL A 5 -36.24 13.41 -10.20
CA VAL A 5 -35.54 14.71 -10.29
C VAL A 5 -35.23 15.30 -8.91
N LYS A 6 -36.07 15.02 -7.89
CA LYS A 6 -35.89 15.53 -6.52
C LYS A 6 -34.69 14.87 -5.82
N LEU A 7 -34.62 13.54 -5.89
CA LEU A 7 -33.52 12.75 -5.32
C LEU A 7 -32.15 13.06 -5.94
N LEU A 8 -32.10 13.30 -7.26
CA LEU A 8 -30.85 13.67 -7.95
C LEU A 8 -30.34 15.06 -7.54
N ASN A 9 -31.25 16.02 -7.32
CA ASN A 9 -30.87 17.35 -6.84
C ASN A 9 -30.41 17.31 -5.38
N GLU A 10 -31.04 16.50 -4.52
CA GLU A 10 -30.60 16.28 -3.14
C GLU A 10 -29.25 15.54 -3.07
N PHE A 11 -29.03 14.57 -3.96
CA PHE A 11 -27.75 13.86 -4.08
C PHE A 11 -26.63 14.79 -4.58
N LYS A 12 -26.89 15.63 -5.59
CA LYS A 12 -25.92 16.63 -6.05
C LYS A 12 -25.61 17.66 -4.95
N ALA A 13 -26.63 18.13 -4.23
CA ALA A 13 -26.45 19.03 -3.08
C ALA A 13 -25.69 18.37 -1.93
N PHE A 14 -25.78 17.04 -1.78
CA PHE A 14 -25.01 16.26 -0.83
C PHE A 14 -23.53 16.13 -1.25
N LEU A 15 -23.25 15.82 -2.53
CA LEU A 15 -21.88 15.74 -3.06
C LEU A 15 -21.15 17.09 -3.01
N GLN A 16 -21.88 18.19 -3.20
CA GLN A 16 -21.34 19.56 -3.12
C GLN A 16 -20.90 19.98 -1.70
N ARG A 17 -21.23 19.20 -0.65
CA ARG A 17 -20.71 19.43 0.71
C ARG A 17 -19.22 19.08 0.85
N GLY A 18 -18.57 18.57 -0.20
CA GLY A 18 -17.11 18.39 -0.31
C GLY A 18 -16.55 17.17 0.45
N GLY A 19 -16.86 17.06 1.74
CA GLY A 19 -16.26 16.04 2.61
C GLY A 19 -16.57 14.59 2.23
N ALA A 20 -17.72 14.32 1.62
CA ALA A 20 -18.08 12.96 1.18
C ALA A 20 -17.31 12.52 -0.08
N VAL A 21 -17.03 13.45 -0.99
CA VAL A 21 -16.38 13.17 -2.27
C VAL A 21 -14.88 12.91 -2.07
N GLU A 22 -14.22 13.71 -1.24
CA GLU A 22 -12.80 13.55 -0.94
C GLU A 22 -12.49 12.22 -0.25
N MET A 23 -13.33 11.82 0.72
CA MET A 23 -13.21 10.51 1.37
C MET A 23 -13.47 9.36 0.39
N ALA A 24 -14.50 9.47 -0.45
CA ALA A 24 -14.84 8.44 -1.43
C ALA A 24 -13.70 8.20 -2.43
N ILE A 25 -13.09 9.27 -2.94
CA ILE A 25 -11.93 9.18 -3.83
C ILE A 25 -10.76 8.49 -3.13
N GLY A 26 -10.49 8.82 -1.86
CA GLY A 26 -9.45 8.19 -1.05
C GLY A 26 -9.64 6.67 -0.89
N VAL A 27 -10.87 6.22 -0.61
CA VAL A 27 -11.17 4.78 -0.46
C VAL A 27 -11.00 4.02 -1.78
N VAL A 28 -11.47 4.59 -2.89
CA VAL A 28 -11.36 3.96 -4.21
C VAL A 28 -9.91 3.89 -4.68
N MET A 29 -9.13 4.97 -4.53
CA MET A 29 -7.71 4.97 -4.85
C MET A 29 -6.92 4.02 -3.93
N GLY A 30 -7.26 3.95 -2.65
CA GLY A 30 -6.66 3.02 -1.70
C GLY A 30 -6.89 1.56 -2.06
N ALA A 31 -8.13 1.19 -2.45
CA ALA A 31 -8.46 -0.15 -2.90
C ALA A 31 -7.71 -0.53 -4.19
N GLY A 32 -7.64 0.39 -5.15
CA GLY A 32 -6.88 0.19 -6.39
C GLY A 32 -5.39 -0.01 -6.15
N PHE A 33 -4.78 0.83 -5.32
CA PHE A 33 -3.37 0.72 -4.96
C PHE A 33 -3.05 -0.60 -4.25
N ASN A 34 -3.91 -1.04 -3.32
CA ASN A 34 -3.74 -2.32 -2.63
C ASN A 34 -3.75 -3.51 -3.62
N SER A 35 -4.58 -3.47 -4.66
CA SER A 35 -4.61 -4.52 -5.69
C SER A 35 -3.32 -4.57 -6.51
N ILE A 36 -2.76 -3.40 -6.86
CA ILE A 36 -1.49 -3.31 -7.61
C ILE A 36 -0.35 -3.88 -6.76
N VAL A 37 -0.27 -3.47 -5.49
CA VAL A 37 0.75 -3.96 -4.56
C VAL A 37 0.61 -5.47 -4.35
N THR A 38 -0.61 -5.96 -4.17
CA THR A 38 -0.88 -7.39 -3.99
C THR A 38 -0.45 -8.19 -5.21
N SER A 39 -0.83 -7.77 -6.43
CA SER A 39 -0.47 -8.48 -7.67
C SER A 39 1.04 -8.45 -7.91
N MET A 40 1.69 -7.31 -7.62
CA MET A 40 3.16 -7.21 -7.73
C MET A 40 3.86 -8.18 -6.77
N THR A 41 3.36 -8.30 -5.53
CA THR A 41 3.92 -9.24 -4.56
C THR A 41 3.60 -10.70 -4.88
N SER A 42 2.36 -11.03 -5.24
CA SER A 42 1.95 -12.41 -5.50
C SER A 42 2.49 -12.96 -6.81
N ASP A 43 2.60 -12.14 -7.85
CA ASP A 43 2.85 -12.63 -9.20
C ASP A 43 4.32 -12.47 -9.61
N LEU A 44 5.05 -11.54 -9.00
CA LEU A 44 6.49 -11.36 -9.27
C LEU A 44 7.34 -11.91 -8.12
N PHE A 45 7.05 -11.52 -6.89
CA PHE A 45 7.94 -11.84 -5.77
C PHE A 45 7.76 -13.25 -5.22
N LEU A 46 6.53 -13.73 -5.04
CA LEU A 46 6.32 -15.10 -4.53
C LEU A 46 6.92 -16.18 -5.44
N PRO A 47 6.83 -16.12 -6.78
CA PRO A 47 7.51 -17.07 -7.66
C PRO A 47 9.03 -16.98 -7.55
N LEU A 48 9.60 -15.76 -7.47
CA LEU A 48 11.04 -15.57 -7.27
C LEU A 48 11.53 -16.14 -5.94
N VAL A 49 10.79 -15.90 -4.86
CA VAL A 49 11.08 -16.44 -3.53
C VAL A 49 10.92 -17.96 -3.54
N SER A 50 9.93 -18.51 -4.25
CA SER A 50 9.70 -19.96 -4.35
C SER A 50 10.80 -20.71 -5.11
N ILE A 51 11.50 -20.04 -6.04
CA ILE A 51 12.64 -20.63 -6.76
C ILE A 51 13.88 -20.67 -5.85
N ILE A 52 14.08 -19.62 -5.04
CA ILE A 52 15.24 -19.49 -4.14
C ILE A 52 15.05 -20.36 -2.88
N PHE A 53 13.82 -20.44 -2.39
CA PHE A 53 13.43 -21.15 -1.17
C PHE A 53 12.38 -22.21 -1.52
N PRO A 54 12.74 -23.52 -1.50
CA PRO A 54 11.85 -24.61 -1.95
C PRO A 54 10.78 -24.98 -0.92
N TYR A 55 10.12 -24.00 -0.29
CA TYR A 55 9.10 -24.24 0.71
C TYR A 55 7.71 -23.92 0.16
N LYS A 56 6.94 -24.93 -0.22
CA LYS A 56 5.49 -24.79 -0.41
C LYS A 56 4.81 -24.80 0.95
N LEU A 57 4.72 -23.62 1.58
CA LEU A 57 4.20 -23.50 2.94
C LEU A 57 2.71 -23.81 3.02
N GLU A 58 1.95 -23.59 1.95
CA GLU A 58 0.49 -23.79 1.93
C GLU A 58 0.07 -25.26 2.03
N GLU A 59 0.89 -26.20 1.55
CA GLU A 59 0.59 -27.64 1.57
C GLU A 59 0.89 -28.29 2.94
N ASN A 60 1.50 -27.53 3.86
CA ASN A 60 1.80 -27.97 5.22
C ASN A 60 0.59 -27.74 6.13
N PHE A 61 -0.26 -28.75 6.23
CA PHE A 61 -1.36 -28.79 7.17
C PHE A 61 -1.47 -30.15 7.86
N LEU A 62 -1.88 -30.12 9.12
CA LEU A 62 -2.12 -31.32 9.92
C LEU A 62 -3.63 -31.58 9.96
N ILE A 63 -4.07 -32.77 9.56
CA ILE A 63 -5.47 -33.17 9.73
C ILE A 63 -5.63 -33.63 11.18
N ILE A 64 -6.50 -32.96 11.94
CA ILE A 64 -6.81 -33.33 13.34
C ILE A 64 -8.00 -34.31 13.37
N LYS A 65 -9.03 -34.06 12.57
CA LYS A 65 -10.20 -34.95 12.43
C LYS A 65 -10.55 -35.16 10.98
N CYS A 66 -10.86 -36.40 10.62
CA CYS A 66 -11.39 -36.75 9.32
C CYS A 66 -12.86 -37.17 9.40
N SER A 67 -13.63 -36.77 8.39
CA SER A 67 -15.01 -37.18 8.18
C SER A 67 -15.01 -38.43 7.31
N ASP A 68 -15.69 -39.48 7.76
CA ASP A 68 -15.93 -40.66 6.93
C ASP A 68 -17.01 -40.37 5.84
N ALA A 69 -17.18 -41.24 4.85
CA ALA A 69 -18.19 -41.11 3.81
C ALA A 69 -19.63 -41.16 4.34
N GLN A 70 -19.80 -41.41 5.65
CA GLN A 70 -21.05 -41.52 6.39
C GLN A 70 -21.20 -40.39 7.44
N GLY A 71 -20.32 -39.38 7.44
CA GLY A 71 -20.38 -38.20 8.30
C GLY A 71 -19.92 -38.39 9.75
N ARG A 72 -19.30 -39.53 10.11
CA ARG A 72 -18.76 -39.77 11.46
C ARG A 72 -17.34 -39.21 11.57
N MET A 73 -17.10 -38.44 12.62
CA MET A 73 -15.80 -37.82 12.91
C MET A 73 -14.96 -38.78 13.75
N GLY A 74 -13.91 -39.37 13.15
CA GLY A 74 -12.94 -40.22 13.84
C GLY A 74 -11.72 -39.43 14.33
N TRP A 75 -11.14 -39.85 15.46
CA TRP A 75 -9.81 -39.42 15.87
C TRP A 75 -8.79 -40.21 15.06
N GLY A 76 -8.09 -39.54 14.16
CA GLY A 76 -7.25 -40.22 13.18
C GLY A 76 -5.90 -39.56 13.01
N LEU A 77 -4.84 -40.22 13.48
CA LEU A 77 -3.51 -40.03 12.88
C LEU A 77 -3.55 -40.42 11.40
N ARG A 78 -2.57 -39.96 10.60
CA ARG A 78 -2.37 -40.18 9.14
C ARG A 78 -2.96 -41.49 8.59
N SER A 79 -2.84 -42.60 9.32
CA SER A 79 -3.36 -43.94 8.99
C SER A 79 -4.88 -44.03 8.78
N TYR A 80 -5.69 -43.17 9.42
CA TYR A 80 -7.16 -43.21 9.35
C TYR A 80 -7.77 -42.35 8.23
N CYS A 81 -6.99 -41.56 7.48
CA CYS A 81 -7.46 -40.84 6.28
C CYS A 81 -7.12 -41.55 4.96
N HIS A 82 -6.22 -42.53 5.03
CA HIS A 82 -5.71 -43.26 3.85
C HIS A 82 -6.81 -44.01 3.09
N TRP A 83 -7.86 -44.51 3.77
CA TRP A 83 -8.95 -45.23 3.12
C TRP A 83 -9.88 -44.34 2.27
N ARG A 84 -9.84 -43.00 2.44
CA ARG A 84 -10.62 -42.02 1.67
C ARG A 84 -9.82 -41.43 0.50
N TYR A 85 -8.53 -41.14 0.69
CA TYR A 85 -7.69 -40.44 -0.30
C TYR A 85 -6.50 -41.27 -0.83
N GLY A 86 -6.38 -42.54 -0.43
CA GLY A 86 -5.22 -43.37 -0.76
C GLY A 86 -3.92 -42.72 -0.25
N ASN A 87 -2.84 -42.86 -1.01
CA ASN A 87 -1.56 -42.20 -0.75
C ASN A 87 -1.51 -40.73 -1.19
N SER A 88 -2.60 -40.17 -1.73
CA SER A 88 -2.66 -38.77 -2.14
C SER A 88 -3.14 -37.90 -0.99
N MET A 89 -2.38 -36.85 -0.65
CA MET A 89 -2.81 -35.88 0.35
C MET A 89 -3.87 -34.98 -0.29
N PRO A 90 -5.05 -34.80 0.33
CA PRO A 90 -6.06 -33.89 -0.20
C PRO A 90 -5.50 -32.47 -0.25
N THR A 91 -5.89 -31.66 -1.24
CA THR A 91 -5.60 -30.23 -1.21
C THR A 91 -6.41 -29.58 -0.07
N LEU A 92 -5.97 -28.42 0.43
CA LEU A 92 -6.68 -27.68 1.48
C LEU A 92 -8.16 -27.44 1.14
N GLU A 93 -8.46 -27.20 -0.14
CA GLU A 93 -9.83 -26.97 -0.62
C GLU A 93 -10.69 -28.24 -0.59
N GLN A 94 -10.06 -29.40 -0.76
CA GLN A 94 -10.75 -30.69 -0.71
C GLN A 94 -10.99 -31.11 0.74
N ALA A 95 -9.99 -30.94 1.61
CA ALA A 95 -10.13 -31.15 3.05
C ALA A 95 -11.22 -30.27 3.68
N ALA A 96 -11.39 -29.03 3.19
CA ALA A 96 -12.44 -28.13 3.63
C ALA A 96 -13.85 -28.58 3.19
N LYS A 97 -14.01 -29.12 1.98
CA LYS A 97 -15.29 -29.62 1.45
C LYS A 97 -15.77 -30.88 2.17
N ASP A 98 -14.83 -31.74 2.57
CA ASP A 98 -15.14 -32.97 3.30
C ASP A 98 -15.39 -32.73 4.81
N GLY A 99 -15.40 -31.48 5.28
CA GLY A 99 -15.69 -31.14 6.68
C GLY A 99 -14.63 -31.64 7.67
N THR A 100 -13.40 -31.90 7.18
CA THR A 100 -12.29 -32.35 8.02
C THR A 100 -11.72 -31.18 8.81
N VAL A 101 -11.48 -31.39 10.11
CA VAL A 101 -10.89 -30.35 10.96
C VAL A 101 -9.38 -30.40 10.76
N THR A 102 -8.83 -29.41 10.07
CA THR A 102 -7.40 -29.30 9.79
C THR A 102 -6.76 -28.13 10.53
N TRP A 103 -5.53 -28.32 11.01
CA TRP A 103 -4.66 -27.26 11.52
C TRP A 103 -3.75 -26.76 10.40
N ASN A 104 -4.13 -25.61 9.83
CA ASN A 104 -3.49 -25.03 8.64
C ASN A 104 -2.39 -24.02 9.02
N TYR A 105 -1.34 -24.48 9.72
CA TYR A 105 -0.22 -23.60 10.11
C TYR A 105 0.56 -23.05 8.90
N GLY A 106 0.56 -23.80 7.79
CA GLY A 106 1.12 -23.37 6.52
C GLY A 106 0.56 -22.04 6.01
N ARG A 107 -0.77 -21.88 6.05
CA ARG A 107 -1.46 -20.64 5.65
C ARG A 107 -1.11 -19.46 6.56
N PHE A 108 -0.93 -19.73 7.85
CA PHE A 108 -0.52 -18.70 8.81
C PHE A 108 0.90 -18.21 8.53
N LEU A 109 1.84 -19.12 8.30
CA LEU A 109 3.23 -18.75 7.99
C LEU A 109 3.34 -18.02 6.65
N GLN A 110 2.53 -18.42 5.66
CA GLN A 110 2.41 -17.70 4.39
C GLN A 110 1.87 -16.28 4.58
N GLN A 111 0.87 -16.07 5.45
CA GLN A 111 0.38 -14.73 5.77
C GLN A 111 1.43 -13.86 6.46
N LEU A 112 2.21 -14.43 7.38
CA LEU A 112 3.34 -13.73 8.01
C LEU A 112 4.39 -13.34 6.95
N LEU A 113 4.76 -14.27 6.07
CA LEU A 113 5.70 -13.99 4.98
C LEU A 113 5.17 -12.86 4.08
N ASN A 114 3.91 -12.92 3.68
CA ASN A 114 3.28 -11.87 2.88
C ASN A 114 3.29 -10.52 3.60
N PHE A 115 3.02 -10.48 4.90
CA PHE A 115 3.11 -9.25 5.68
C PHE A 115 4.51 -8.63 5.61
N PHE A 116 5.56 -9.41 5.83
CA PHE A 116 6.94 -8.92 5.76
C PHE A 116 7.34 -8.48 4.33
N ILE A 117 6.98 -9.26 3.30
CA ILE A 117 7.28 -8.90 1.91
C ILE A 117 6.55 -7.61 1.52
N LEU A 118 5.25 -7.49 1.83
CA LEU A 118 4.45 -6.29 1.53
C LEU A 118 5.01 -5.06 2.25
N SER A 119 5.44 -5.21 3.51
CA SER A 119 6.04 -4.13 4.30
C SER A 119 7.30 -3.58 3.63
N ILE A 120 8.21 -4.47 3.23
CA ILE A 120 9.45 -4.11 2.55
C ILE A 120 9.15 -3.50 1.18
N MET A 121 8.19 -4.06 0.43
CA MET A 121 7.84 -3.56 -0.90
C MET A 121 7.25 -2.16 -0.85
N LEU A 122 6.28 -1.91 0.03
CA LEU A 122 5.71 -0.58 0.21
C LEU A 122 6.79 0.44 0.57
N PHE A 123 7.77 0.07 1.40
CA PHE A 123 8.90 0.94 1.70
C PHE A 123 9.72 1.31 0.44
N PHE A 124 10.06 0.34 -0.40
CA PHE A 124 10.80 0.61 -1.65
C PHE A 124 10.00 1.40 -2.68
N VAL A 125 8.71 1.12 -2.81
CA VAL A 125 7.80 1.87 -3.70
C VAL A 125 7.71 3.32 -3.23
N MET A 126 7.47 3.55 -1.94
CA MET A 126 7.38 4.91 -1.38
C MET A 126 8.72 5.65 -1.52
N LYS A 127 9.84 4.96 -1.29
CA LYS A 127 11.18 5.57 -1.47
C LYS A 127 11.46 5.93 -2.92
N THR A 128 11.09 5.07 -3.88
CA THR A 128 11.25 5.33 -5.31
C THR A 128 10.36 6.49 -5.76
N TYR A 129 9.10 6.52 -5.29
CA TYR A 129 8.17 7.61 -5.56
C TYR A 129 8.71 8.95 -5.04
N LEU A 130 9.14 9.00 -3.77
CA LEU A 130 9.70 10.22 -3.17
C LEU A 130 10.99 10.68 -3.88
N LYS A 131 11.82 9.74 -4.35
CA LYS A 131 13.03 10.07 -5.11
C LYS A 131 12.71 10.59 -6.52
N ALA A 132 11.72 10.01 -7.19
CA ALA A 132 11.31 10.37 -8.54
C ALA A 132 10.68 11.77 -8.61
N PHE A 133 9.94 12.17 -7.58
CA PHE A 133 9.30 13.47 -7.52
C PHE A 133 10.03 14.41 -6.56
N HIS A 134 11.24 14.85 -6.94
CA HIS A 134 11.92 15.96 -6.26
C HIS A 134 11.17 17.27 -6.55
N ILE A 135 10.20 17.61 -5.69
CA ILE A 135 9.58 18.93 -5.69
C ILE A 135 10.66 19.92 -5.25
N LYS A 136 11.23 20.66 -6.20
CA LYS A 136 12.19 21.73 -5.91
C LYS A 136 11.52 22.76 -4.98
N LYS A 137 12.22 23.10 -3.90
CA LYS A 137 11.80 24.10 -2.91
C LYS A 137 12.79 25.25 -2.90
N ARG A 138 12.30 26.45 -2.57
CA ARG A 138 13.12 27.63 -2.29
C ARG A 138 12.88 28.07 -0.85
N THR A 139 13.91 28.58 -0.19
CA THR A 139 13.80 29.12 1.16
C THR A 139 13.24 30.54 1.10
N CYS A 140 12.29 30.85 1.99
CA CYS A 140 11.75 32.20 2.10
C CYS A 140 12.76 33.15 2.77
N ARG A 141 12.99 34.33 2.18
CA ARG A 141 13.91 35.33 2.74
C ARG A 141 13.49 35.91 4.10
N TYR A 142 12.19 36.02 4.34
CA TYR A 142 11.65 36.69 5.55
C TYR A 142 11.49 35.75 6.74
N CYS A 143 11.12 34.48 6.50
CA CYS A 143 10.79 33.53 7.56
C CYS A 143 11.58 32.22 7.51
N CYS A 144 12.56 32.10 6.60
CA CYS A 144 13.44 30.93 6.45
C CYS A 144 12.73 29.57 6.28
N GLU A 145 11.46 29.57 5.86
CA GLU A 145 10.68 28.35 5.64
C GLU A 145 10.84 27.84 4.20
N ASP A 146 10.77 26.54 3.99
CA ASP A 146 10.78 25.92 2.67
C ASP A 146 9.43 26.08 1.96
N ILE A 147 9.43 26.78 0.83
CA ILE A 147 8.23 27.04 0.02
C ILE A 147 8.39 26.42 -1.38
N LYS A 148 7.27 26.03 -2.01
CA LYS A 148 7.22 25.65 -3.43
C LYS A 148 7.72 26.79 -4.32
N LEU A 149 8.44 26.47 -5.39
CA LEU A 149 9.01 27.44 -6.34
C LEU A 149 7.99 28.40 -6.97
N GLU A 150 6.71 28.02 -7.03
CA GLU A 150 5.66 28.76 -7.72
C GLU A 150 4.79 29.60 -6.79
N ALA A 151 5.06 29.60 -5.48
CA ALA A 151 4.25 30.36 -4.53
C ALA A 151 4.51 31.86 -4.64
N THR A 152 3.48 32.63 -5.03
CA THR A 152 3.51 34.10 -5.08
C THR A 152 3.44 34.74 -3.68
N LYS A 153 2.94 34.00 -2.69
CA LYS A 153 2.87 34.45 -1.29
C LYS A 153 3.33 33.36 -0.34
N CYS A 154 4.05 33.73 0.72
CA CYS A 154 4.40 32.80 1.78
C CYS A 154 3.18 32.48 2.67
N PRO A 155 2.89 31.20 2.98
CA PRO A 155 1.77 30.83 3.85
C PRO A 155 1.96 31.24 5.32
N LYS A 156 3.21 31.47 5.76
CA LYS A 156 3.53 31.78 7.16
C LYS A 156 3.65 33.28 7.43
N CYS A 157 4.41 34.00 6.60
CA CYS A 157 4.64 35.44 6.78
C CYS A 157 3.85 36.33 5.80
N CYS A 158 3.06 35.76 4.89
CA CYS A 158 2.22 36.47 3.93
C CYS A 158 2.94 37.47 3.01
N SER A 159 4.28 37.48 3.01
CA SER A 159 5.06 38.31 2.10
C SER A 159 4.89 37.83 0.66
N THR A 160 4.91 38.78 -0.26
CA THR A 160 4.90 38.53 -1.70
C THR A 160 6.29 38.12 -2.15
N LEU A 161 6.40 36.99 -2.86
CA LEU A 161 7.64 36.41 -3.35
C LEU A 161 7.55 36.31 -4.87
N SER A 162 8.32 37.13 -5.59
CA SER A 162 8.36 37.11 -7.06
C SER A 162 9.74 36.61 -7.52
N LYS A 163 9.75 35.72 -8.52
CA LYS A 163 10.97 35.04 -8.99
C LYS A 163 12.06 36.03 -9.46
N GLU A 164 11.65 37.12 -10.09
CA GLU A 164 12.57 38.17 -10.58
C GLU A 164 13.23 38.90 -9.40
N THR A 165 12.48 39.21 -8.34
CA THR A 165 13.01 39.87 -7.14
C THR A 165 14.01 38.96 -6.40
N ASP A 166 13.73 37.65 -6.33
CA ASP A 166 14.58 36.68 -5.64
C ASP A 166 15.95 36.49 -6.35
N GLU A 167 15.99 36.54 -7.69
CA GLU A 167 17.23 36.38 -8.49
C GLU A 167 18.13 37.63 -8.45
N HIS A 168 17.55 38.83 -8.58
CA HIS A 168 18.28 40.09 -8.52
C HIS A 168 18.89 40.33 -7.13
N GLU A 169 18.15 40.03 -6.05
CA GLU A 169 18.66 40.22 -4.68
C GLU A 169 19.72 39.18 -4.28
N ALA A 170 19.67 37.97 -4.86
CA ALA A 170 20.71 36.96 -4.69
C ALA A 170 22.01 37.36 -5.40
N ALA A 171 21.94 37.97 -6.58
CA ALA A 171 23.09 38.51 -7.30
C ALA A 171 23.75 39.67 -6.53
N GLU A 172 22.95 40.61 -6.03
CA GLU A 172 23.46 41.73 -5.22
C GLU A 172 24.10 41.28 -3.89
N ARG A 173 23.62 40.18 -3.29
CA ARG A 173 24.20 39.64 -2.06
C ARG A 173 25.56 38.97 -2.32
N PHE A 174 25.68 38.24 -3.42
CA PHE A 174 26.96 37.68 -3.86
C PHE A 174 28.00 38.76 -4.11
N GLU A 175 27.61 39.87 -4.75
CA GLU A 175 28.52 40.98 -5.06
C GLU A 175 29.05 41.65 -3.78
N LYS A 176 28.20 41.82 -2.76
CA LYS A 176 28.59 42.36 -1.45
C LYS A 176 29.53 41.43 -0.67
N ASP A 177 29.33 40.12 -0.75
CA ASP A 177 30.20 39.15 -0.07
C ASP A 177 31.59 39.10 -0.76
N THR A 178 31.66 39.14 -2.09
CA THR A 178 32.94 39.18 -2.84
C THR A 178 33.67 40.52 -2.76
N GLY A 179 32.95 41.65 -2.62
CA GLY A 179 33.56 42.98 -2.55
C GLY A 179 34.21 43.29 -1.19
N ASN A 180 33.82 42.58 -0.13
CA ASN A 180 34.40 42.76 1.20
C ASN A 180 35.71 41.97 1.38
N GLU A 181 35.90 40.88 0.63
CA GLU A 181 37.15 40.09 0.62
C GLU A 181 38.26 40.74 -0.21
N ALA A 182 37.95 41.71 -1.08
CA ALA A 182 38.93 42.40 -1.92
C ALA A 182 39.55 43.66 -1.27
N ASN A 183 39.10 44.05 -0.06
CA ASN A 183 39.52 45.26 0.66
C ASN A 183 40.18 44.98 2.03
N VAL A 184 40.64 43.75 2.27
CA VAL A 184 41.41 43.32 3.45
C VAL A 184 42.78 42.82 3.02
#